data_AF-A6SZS0-F1
#
_entry.id   AF-A6SZS0-F1
#
_cell.length_a   1.000
_cell.length_b   1.000
_cell.length_c   1.000
_cell.angle_alpha   90.00
_cell.angle_beta   90.00
_cell.angle_gamma   90.00
#
_symmetry.space_group_name_H-M   'P 1'
#
loop_
_entity.id
_entity.type
_entity.pdbx_description
1 polymer ?
#
loop_
_entity_poly.entity_id
_entity_poly.type
_entity_poly.pdbx_seq_one_letter_code
_entity_poly.pdbx_strand_id
1 'polypeptide(L)'
;MKKNYLGVLAFGMALLLAGCGIGLGLAPRSSYDTYHPKPYRDYWIKSSMTEEGRKVDWIACGGDADGGTSMHVQKMLSNETKETSRLRQTSELKACLSQRGYRYESD
;
A
#
# COMPACT_ATOMS: atom_id res chain seq x y z
N MET A 1 13.53 57.64 29.70
CA MET A 1 12.58 57.16 28.66
C MET A 1 12.88 55.69 28.41
N LYS A 2 12.10 54.78 29.01
CA LYS A 2 12.29 53.33 28.95
C LYS A 2 11.75 52.85 27.61
N LYS A 3 12.63 52.36 26.74
CA LYS A 3 12.28 51.92 25.39
C LYS A 3 11.48 50.62 25.47
N ASN A 4 10.31 50.63 24.84
CA ASN A 4 9.32 49.55 24.82
C ASN A 4 9.79 48.40 23.90
N TYR A 5 10.81 47.67 24.33
CA TYR A 5 11.31 46.47 23.60
C TYR A 5 10.51 45.20 23.92
N LEU A 6 9.63 45.26 24.92
CA LEU A 6 8.83 44.13 25.37
C LEU A 6 7.78 43.70 24.33
N GLY A 7 7.24 44.65 23.55
CA GLY A 7 6.26 44.35 22.50
C GLY A 7 6.87 43.71 21.25
N VAL A 8 8.12 44.05 20.91
CA VAL A 8 8.80 43.54 19.70
C VAL A 8 9.25 42.08 19.90
N LEU A 9 9.71 41.74 21.11
CA LEU A 9 10.10 40.37 21.45
C LEU A 9 8.91 39.40 21.51
N ALA A 10 7.74 39.88 21.97
CA ALA A 10 6.54 39.05 22.03
C ALA A 10 5.96 38.72 20.63
N PHE A 11 6.11 39.62 19.66
CA PHE A 11 5.58 39.42 18.31
C PHE A 11 6.44 38.46 17.45
N GLY A 12 7.76 38.45 17.67
CA GLY A 12 8.67 37.55 16.96
C GLY A 12 8.54 36.07 17.37
N MET A 13 8.17 35.81 18.62
CA MET A 13 8.06 34.44 19.15
C MET A 13 6.78 33.72 18.73
N ALA A 14 5.71 34.46 18.40
CA ALA A 14 4.46 33.89 17.89
C ALA A 14 4.57 33.39 16.44
N LEU A 15 5.44 34.00 15.62
CA LEU A 15 5.67 33.58 14.23
C LEU A 15 6.48 32.29 14.10
N LEU A 16 7.28 31.94 15.12
CA LEU A 16 8.05 30.68 15.15
C LEU A 16 7.21 29.46 15.54
N LEU A 17 6.01 29.65 16.09
CA LEU A 17 5.10 28.57 16.50
C LEU A 17 4.06 28.22 15.42
N ALA A 18 3.97 28.99 14.33
CA ALA A 18 3.09 28.71 13.19
C ALA A 18 3.75 27.83 12.10
N GLY A 19 4.86 27.15 12.44
CA GLY A 19 5.64 26.32 11.50
C GLY A 19 5.39 24.81 11.56
N CYS A 20 4.52 24.32 12.44
CA CYS A 20 4.22 22.88 12.56
C CYS A 20 2.73 22.63 12.30
N GLY A 21 2.31 22.59 11.05
CA GLY A 21 0.89 22.36 10.76
C GLY A 21 0.47 22.06 9.32
N ILE A 22 1.39 22.02 8.35
CA ILE A 22 1.06 21.61 6.97
C ILE A 22 1.88 20.37 6.60
N GLY A 23 1.81 19.37 7.47
CA GLY A 23 2.14 17.96 7.17
C GLY A 23 0.89 17.09 7.23
N LEU A 24 -0.30 17.70 7.17
CA LEU A 24 -1.58 17.01 7.04
C LEU A 24 -1.62 16.31 5.69
N GLY A 25 -1.21 15.04 5.64
CA GLY A 25 -1.85 13.90 4.95
C GLY A 25 -2.39 14.05 3.51
N LEU A 26 -2.10 15.15 2.83
CA LEU A 26 -2.60 15.50 1.51
C LEU A 26 -1.41 15.80 0.59
N ALA A 27 -0.39 14.94 0.61
CA ALA A 27 0.43 14.85 -0.57
C ALA A 27 -0.50 14.38 -1.70
N PRO A 28 -0.80 15.20 -2.73
CA PRO A 28 -1.40 14.65 -3.93
C PRO A 28 -0.50 13.50 -4.36
N ARG A 29 -1.12 12.33 -4.57
CA ARG A 29 -0.49 11.07 -5.01
C ARG A 29 0.72 11.41 -5.88
N SER A 30 1.91 11.24 -5.33
CA SER A 30 3.15 11.69 -5.97
C SER A 30 3.16 11.14 -7.38
N SER A 31 3.51 11.96 -8.36
CA SER A 31 3.68 11.56 -9.77
C SER A 31 4.60 10.34 -9.95
N TYR A 32 5.35 9.97 -8.91
CA TYR A 32 6.06 8.70 -8.78
C TYR A 32 5.18 7.45 -8.94
N ASP A 33 3.97 7.42 -8.37
CA ASP A 33 3.05 6.26 -8.46
C ASP A 33 2.56 6.02 -9.91
N THR A 34 2.55 7.06 -10.74
CA THR A 34 2.16 6.95 -12.17
C THR A 34 3.22 6.22 -13.00
N TYR A 35 4.50 6.33 -12.63
CA TYR A 35 5.60 5.69 -13.35
C TYR A 35 6.02 4.33 -12.77
N HIS A 36 5.60 4.04 -11.52
CA HIS A 36 5.90 2.80 -10.83
C HIS A 36 4.60 2.14 -10.35
N PRO A 37 3.90 1.40 -11.23
CA PRO A 37 2.69 0.70 -10.83
C PRO A 37 3.01 -0.25 -9.68
N LYS A 38 2.24 -0.14 -8.60
CA LYS A 38 2.41 -1.00 -7.43
C LYS A 38 2.09 -2.45 -7.82
N PRO A 39 2.82 -3.44 -7.29
CA PRO A 39 2.55 -4.84 -7.58
C PRO A 39 1.15 -5.24 -7.10
N TYR A 40 0.54 -6.22 -7.75
CA TYR A 40 -0.86 -6.61 -7.51
C TYR A 40 -1.15 -6.97 -6.04
N ARG A 41 -0.16 -7.56 -5.36
CA ARG A 41 -0.17 -7.81 -3.90
C ARG A 41 -0.53 -6.58 -3.07
N ASP A 42 -0.07 -5.40 -3.45
CA ASP A 42 -0.15 -4.22 -2.59
C ASP A 42 -1.56 -3.61 -2.55
N TYR A 43 -2.44 -4.03 -3.45
CA TYR A 43 -3.88 -3.75 -3.41
C TYR A 43 -4.62 -4.66 -2.41
N TRP A 44 -3.96 -5.61 -1.75
CA TRP A 44 -4.57 -6.45 -0.71
C TRP A 44 -4.18 -5.97 0.69
N ILE A 45 -5.15 -5.41 1.40
CA ILE A 45 -4.95 -4.71 2.67
C ILE A 45 -5.53 -5.51 3.84
N LYS A 46 -4.74 -5.66 4.89
CA LYS A 46 -5.14 -6.22 6.19
C LYS A 46 -4.60 -5.30 7.28
N SER A 47 -5.48 -4.84 8.16
CA SER A 47 -5.11 -3.91 9.24
C SER A 47 -4.02 -4.52 10.12
N SER A 48 -3.04 -3.71 10.51
CA SER A 48 -1.93 -4.12 11.39
C SER A 48 -0.97 -5.17 10.79
N MET A 49 -1.02 -5.39 9.47
CA MET A 49 -0.09 -6.28 8.78
C MET A 49 1.13 -5.51 8.25
N THR A 50 2.33 -6.06 8.46
CA THR A 50 3.56 -5.52 7.87
C THR A 50 3.72 -5.92 6.40
N GLU A 51 4.60 -5.24 5.68
CA GLU A 51 4.88 -5.58 4.28
C GLU A 51 5.46 -7.00 4.14
N GLU A 52 6.36 -7.38 5.04
CA GLU A 52 7.00 -8.70 5.06
C GLU A 52 5.98 -9.79 5.34
N GLY A 53 5.08 -9.56 6.31
CA GLY A 53 3.99 -10.49 6.62
C GLY A 53 3.03 -10.64 5.45
N ARG A 54 2.70 -9.54 4.78
CA ARG A 54 1.91 -9.57 3.54
C ARG A 54 2.60 -10.37 2.44
N LYS A 55 3.91 -10.21 2.26
CA LYS A 55 4.69 -10.97 1.28
C LYS A 55 4.68 -12.47 1.58
N VAL A 56 4.82 -12.86 2.85
CA VAL A 56 4.74 -14.26 3.27
C VAL A 56 3.36 -14.84 2.98
N ASP A 57 2.29 -14.15 3.39
CA ASP A 57 0.92 -14.59 3.14
C ASP A 57 0.59 -14.65 1.65
N TRP A 58 1.09 -13.70 0.87
CA TRP A 58 0.94 -13.63 -0.59
C TRP A 58 1.53 -14.87 -1.27
N ILE A 59 2.79 -15.17 -0.98
CA ILE A 59 3.49 -16.34 -1.54
C ILE A 59 2.81 -17.62 -1.06
N ALA A 60 2.41 -17.67 0.22
CA ALA A 60 1.68 -18.81 0.77
C ALA A 60 0.29 -19.02 0.13
N CYS A 61 -0.33 -17.97 -0.43
CA CYS A 61 -1.55 -18.07 -1.23
C CYS A 61 -1.30 -18.40 -2.72
N GLY A 62 -0.04 -18.57 -3.13
CA GLY A 62 0.32 -18.91 -4.50
C GLY A 62 0.65 -17.71 -5.40
N GLY A 63 0.82 -16.53 -4.83
CA GLY A 63 1.31 -15.36 -5.55
C GLY A 63 2.83 -15.40 -5.75
N ASP A 64 3.33 -14.59 -6.67
CA ASP A 64 4.75 -14.53 -6.99
C ASP A 64 5.53 -13.65 -5.99
N ALA A 65 6.84 -13.90 -5.86
CA ALA A 65 7.69 -13.20 -4.89
C ALA A 65 7.82 -11.69 -5.17
N ASP A 66 7.62 -11.26 -6.41
CA ASP A 66 7.58 -9.87 -6.87
C ASP A 66 6.21 -9.21 -6.64
N GLY A 67 5.21 -9.95 -6.14
CA GLY A 67 3.85 -9.48 -5.93
C GLY A 67 2.91 -9.64 -7.13
N GLY A 68 3.34 -10.36 -8.18
CA GLY A 68 2.54 -10.72 -9.35
C GLY A 68 1.72 -12.02 -9.18
N THR A 69 1.01 -12.39 -10.25
CA THR A 69 0.14 -13.58 -10.31
C THR A 69 0.36 -14.35 -11.62
N SER A 70 1.59 -14.79 -11.85
CA SER A 70 1.92 -15.64 -12.98
C SER A 70 1.15 -16.95 -12.91
N MET A 71 0.79 -17.48 -14.08
CA MET A 71 0.16 -18.80 -14.16
C MET A 71 1.22 -19.88 -13.92
N HIS A 72 1.06 -20.65 -12.84
CA HIS A 72 1.92 -21.78 -12.53
C HIS A 72 1.52 -22.98 -13.41
N VAL A 73 2.19 -23.17 -14.55
CA VAL A 73 1.90 -24.23 -15.53
C VAL A 73 1.88 -25.63 -14.91
N GLN A 74 2.71 -25.86 -13.90
CA GLN A 74 2.80 -27.12 -13.15
C GLN A 74 1.56 -27.42 -12.30
N LYS A 75 0.71 -26.41 -12.02
CA LYS A 75 -0.55 -26.56 -11.30
C LYS A 75 -1.76 -26.67 -12.25
N MET A 76 -1.53 -26.70 -13.56
CA MET A 76 -2.59 -26.82 -14.55
C MET A 76 -3.17 -28.23 -14.55
N LEU A 77 -4.50 -28.34 -14.53
CA LEU A 77 -5.17 -29.63 -14.63
C LEU A 77 -5.22 -30.11 -16.09
N SER A 78 -5.29 -31.42 -16.29
CA SER A 78 -5.25 -32.03 -17.63
C SER A 78 -6.42 -31.63 -18.54
N ASN A 79 -7.54 -31.22 -17.96
CA ASN A 79 -8.75 -30.78 -18.66
C ASN A 79 -8.90 -29.24 -18.72
N GLU A 80 -7.88 -28.49 -18.33
CA GLU A 80 -7.90 -27.03 -18.36
C GLU A 80 -7.22 -26.47 -19.61
N THR A 81 -7.78 -25.38 -20.13
CA THR A 81 -7.03 -24.46 -20.98
C THR A 81 -6.10 -23.58 -20.12
N LYS A 82 -5.12 -22.92 -20.74
CA LYS A 82 -4.28 -21.94 -20.04
C LYS A 82 -5.12 -20.85 -19.35
N GLU A 83 -6.12 -20.31 -20.03
CA GLU A 83 -6.93 -19.24 -19.44
C GLU A 83 -7.80 -19.73 -18.28
N THR A 84 -8.44 -20.89 -18.42
CA THR A 84 -9.22 -21.46 -17.30
C THR A 84 -8.34 -21.77 -16.10
N SER A 85 -7.11 -22.24 -16.32
CA SER A 85 -6.16 -22.48 -15.23
C SER A 85 -5.71 -21.17 -14.57
N ARG A 86 -5.39 -20.14 -15.36
CA ARG A 86 -5.04 -18.80 -14.86
C ARG A 86 -6.16 -18.21 -13.98
N LEU A 87 -7.40 -18.31 -14.45
CA LEU A 87 -8.57 -17.82 -13.71
C LEU A 87 -8.77 -18.59 -12.41
N ARG A 88 -8.69 -19.93 -12.44
CA ARG A 88 -8.79 -20.75 -11.21
C ARG A 88 -7.70 -20.38 -10.21
N GLN A 89 -6.44 -20.37 -10.62
CA GLN A 89 -5.31 -20.06 -9.73
C GLN A 89 -5.42 -18.65 -9.14
N THR A 90 -5.86 -17.68 -9.95
CA THR A 90 -6.14 -16.32 -9.47
C THR A 90 -7.29 -16.32 -8.45
N SER A 91 -8.36 -17.06 -8.71
CA SER A 91 -9.51 -17.17 -7.79
C SER A 91 -9.10 -17.82 -6.45
N GLU A 92 -8.30 -18.88 -6.49
CA GLU A 92 -7.76 -19.56 -5.30
C GLU A 92 -6.90 -18.61 -4.46
N LEU A 93 -6.04 -17.82 -5.11
CA LEU A 93 -5.24 -16.79 -4.44
C LEU A 93 -6.13 -15.77 -3.73
N LYS A 94 -7.14 -15.24 -4.43
CA LYS A 94 -8.09 -14.26 -3.87
C LYS A 94 -8.83 -14.84 -2.68
N ALA A 95 -9.37 -16.04 -2.81
CA ALA A 95 -10.09 -16.73 -1.75
C ALA A 95 -9.20 -16.95 -0.52
N CYS A 96 -7.96 -17.40 -0.73
CA CYS A 96 -6.97 -17.59 0.34
C CYS A 96 -6.67 -16.28 1.09
N LEU A 97 -6.46 -15.17 0.37
CA LEU A 97 -6.21 -13.87 0.98
C LEU A 97 -7.43 -13.37 1.76
N SER A 98 -8.63 -13.51 1.21
CA SER A 98 -9.87 -13.16 1.89
C SER A 98 -10.08 -13.96 3.18
N GLN A 99 -9.80 -15.27 3.16
CA GLN A 99 -9.85 -16.13 4.35
C GLN A 99 -8.82 -15.70 5.42
N ARG A 100 -7.67 -15.16 5.00
CA ARG A 100 -6.68 -14.57 5.90
C ARG A 100 -7.03 -13.16 6.38
N GLY A 101 -8.17 -12.61 5.97
CA GLY A 101 -8.66 -11.31 6.40
C GLY A 101 -8.15 -10.12 5.59
N TYR A 102 -7.56 -10.36 4.41
CA TYR A 102 -7.23 -9.29 3.48
C TYR A 102 -8.47 -8.84 2.70
N ARG A 103 -8.55 -7.55 2.42
CA ARG A 103 -9.53 -6.95 1.53
C ARG A 103 -8.83 -6.37 0.31
N TYR A 104 -9.45 -6.54 -0.84
CA TYR A 104 -8.96 -5.91 -2.07
C TYR A 104 -9.41 -4.46 -2.11
N GLU A 105 -8.46 -3.56 -2.24
CA GLU A 105 -8.65 -2.11 -2.35
C GLU A 105 -7.93 -1.68 -3.63
N SER A 106 -8.68 -1.59 -4.73
CA SER A 106 -8.24 -0.88 -5.92
C SER A 106 -8.62 0.59 -5.78
N ASP A 107 -7.63 1.46 -5.66
CA ASP A 107 -7.80 2.90 -5.83
C ASP A 107 -8.35 3.26 -7.21
#